data_AF-A0AAU5MEZ7-F1
#
_entry.id   AF-A0AAU5MEZ7-F1
#
_cell.length_a   1.000
_cell.length_b   1.000
_cell.length_c   1.000
_cell.angle_alpha   90.00
_cell.angle_beta   90.00
_cell.angle_gamma   90.00
#
_symmetry.space_group_name_H-M   'P 1'
#
loop_
_entity.id
_entity.type
_entity.pdbx_description
1 polymer ?
#
loop_
_entity_poly.entity_id
_entity_poly.type
_entity_poly.pdbx_seq_one_letter_code
_entity_poly.pdbx_strand_id
1 'polypeptide(L)'
;MTSTTETVCPSCGGPVSEADRFCEACGAELNPAAAPTSTALDTDTEPTIEITAAAVDEVGPCRSCGGTISSDGYCETCGTKAAKPRDHFEEQPAPWVAGVCDRGIRHSRNEDAMAIAADAAPGSRALLVVCDGVSSSLDSDVASLAAARAACEVLQAGHAQGLGTDSSRASAIAARLKAAADAASDAVLDNTSPDSPNPASCTFVAAVLEDGLLVAGNVGDSRAYWFPDEAEAVALTVDDSWAAELIATGISREEAESGPHAHAITRWLGKDAPDHTPRTTTLHVTGPGWLLVCSDGLWNYCSEAAPLADLVRQTAADNGGEPKATASALVDWANAQGGQDNITVALARI
;
A
#
# COMPACT_ATOMS: atom_id res chain seq x y z
N MET A 1 -51.78 14.36 13.37
CA MET A 1 -50.92 13.69 14.36
C MET A 1 -50.54 12.35 13.77
N THR A 2 -49.48 12.31 12.96
CA THR A 2 -48.93 11.06 12.41
C THR A 2 -47.99 10.49 13.45
N SER A 3 -48.39 9.38 14.06
CA SER A 3 -47.60 8.62 15.02
C SER A 3 -46.58 7.79 14.24
N THR A 4 -45.34 8.26 14.12
CA THR A 4 -44.22 7.42 13.68
C THR A 4 -43.79 6.55 14.85
N THR A 5 -44.11 5.26 14.80
CA THR A 5 -43.51 4.24 15.66
C THR A 5 -42.03 4.12 15.31
N GLU A 6 -41.15 4.50 16.23
CA GLU A 6 -39.71 4.24 16.12
C GLU A 6 -39.47 2.73 16.31
N THR A 7 -38.96 2.08 15.28
CA THR A 7 -38.54 0.67 15.35
C THR A 7 -37.10 0.64 15.87
N VAL A 8 -36.81 -0.24 16.84
CA VAL A 8 -35.48 -0.37 17.46
C VAL A 8 -34.95 -1.79 17.30
N CYS A 9 -33.63 -1.91 17.17
CA CYS A 9 -32.96 -3.19 17.05
C CYS A 9 -33.19 -4.03 18.33
N PRO A 10 -33.66 -5.29 18.22
CA PRO A 10 -33.90 -6.15 19.37
C PRO A 10 -32.61 -6.59 20.07
N SER A 11 -31.45 -6.47 19.42
CA SER A 11 -30.15 -6.90 19.97
C SER A 11 -29.42 -5.79 20.74
N CYS A 12 -29.53 -4.53 20.32
CA CYS A 12 -28.78 -3.42 20.93
C CYS A 12 -29.62 -2.18 21.29
N GLY A 13 -30.90 -2.13 20.89
CA GLY A 13 -31.78 -0.98 21.13
C GLY A 13 -31.51 0.24 20.25
N GLY A 14 -30.59 0.15 19.27
CA GLY A 14 -30.33 1.22 18.31
C GLY A 14 -31.50 1.44 17.34
N PRO A 15 -31.65 2.64 16.77
CA PRO A 15 -32.72 2.93 15.81
C PRO A 15 -32.56 2.10 14.53
N VAL A 16 -33.65 1.56 13.99
CA VAL A 16 -33.67 0.81 12.72
C VAL A 16 -34.91 1.16 11.90
N SER A 17 -34.78 1.13 10.59
CA SER A 17 -35.89 1.25 9.63
C SER A 17 -36.54 -0.11 9.36
N GLU A 18 -37.83 -0.14 9.00
CA GLU A 18 -38.51 -1.39 8.60
C GLU A 18 -37.93 -2.02 7.33
N ALA A 19 -37.17 -1.26 6.53
CA ALA A 19 -36.48 -1.77 5.35
C ALA A 19 -35.10 -2.40 5.66
N ASP A 20 -34.58 -2.23 6.88
CA ASP A 20 -33.24 -2.66 7.23
C ASP A 20 -33.20 -4.18 7.47
N ARG A 21 -32.30 -4.87 6.76
CA ARG A 21 -32.06 -6.31 6.97
C ARG A 21 -31.11 -6.56 8.14
N PHE A 22 -30.24 -5.60 8.45
CA PHE A 22 -29.25 -5.67 9.50
C PHE A 22 -29.21 -4.35 10.26
N CYS A 23 -28.96 -4.40 11.56
CA CYS A 23 -28.80 -3.21 12.39
C CYS A 23 -27.46 -2.53 12.10
N GLU A 24 -27.48 -1.27 11.69
CA GLU A 24 -26.25 -0.51 11.42
C GLU A 24 -25.38 -0.29 12.67
N ALA A 25 -25.99 -0.31 13.87
CA ALA A 25 -25.26 -0.08 15.12
C ALA A 25 -24.55 -1.32 15.67
N CYS A 26 -24.97 -2.54 15.32
CA CYS A 26 -24.39 -3.76 15.91
C CYS A 26 -24.26 -4.96 14.94
N GLY A 27 -24.70 -4.83 13.69
CA GLY A 27 -24.64 -5.88 12.67
C GLY A 27 -25.66 -7.01 12.83
N ALA A 28 -26.54 -6.97 13.84
CA ALA A 28 -27.53 -8.03 14.06
C ALA A 28 -28.60 -8.05 12.94
N GLU A 29 -28.91 -9.24 12.43
CA GLU A 29 -29.96 -9.45 11.43
C GLU A 29 -31.35 -9.18 12.04
N LEU A 30 -32.13 -8.33 11.38
CA LEU A 30 -33.40 -7.81 11.90
C LEU A 30 -34.62 -8.61 11.42
N ASN A 31 -34.47 -9.40 10.35
CA ASN A 31 -35.57 -10.18 9.76
C ASN A 31 -35.12 -11.60 9.30
N PRO A 32 -35.09 -12.59 10.21
CA PRO A 32 -34.64 -13.95 9.90
C PRO A 32 -35.63 -14.79 9.09
N ALA A 33 -36.80 -14.26 8.69
CA ALA A 33 -37.88 -15.04 8.07
C ALA A 33 -37.85 -15.10 6.53
N ALA A 34 -36.83 -14.53 5.87
CA ALA A 34 -36.71 -14.52 4.41
C ALA A 34 -35.43 -15.20 3.92
N ALA A 35 -35.22 -16.46 4.31
CA ALA A 35 -34.26 -17.34 3.63
C ALA A 35 -34.94 -18.04 2.45
N PRO A 36 -34.36 -18.05 1.23
CA PRO A 36 -34.81 -18.97 0.19
C PRO A 36 -34.47 -20.40 0.64
N THR A 37 -35.49 -21.25 0.71
CA THR A 37 -35.33 -22.71 0.91
C THR A 37 -34.47 -23.28 -0.20
N SER A 38 -33.21 -23.64 0.10
CA SER A 38 -32.44 -24.55 -0.75
C SER A 38 -32.80 -25.98 -0.35
N THR A 39 -33.03 -26.81 -1.36
CA THR A 39 -33.28 -28.24 -1.24
C THR A 39 -32.08 -28.94 -0.61
N ALA A 40 -32.34 -29.78 0.38
CA ALA A 40 -31.38 -30.66 1.02
C ALA A 40 -30.55 -31.44 -0.03
N LEU A 41 -29.23 -31.33 0.06
CA LEU A 41 -28.31 -32.28 -0.56
C LEU A 41 -27.95 -33.34 0.47
N ASP A 42 -28.13 -34.59 0.04
CA ASP A 42 -27.81 -35.83 0.73
C ASP A 42 -26.33 -35.90 1.16
N THR A 43 -26.13 -36.53 2.30
CA THR A 43 -24.86 -36.88 2.93
C THR A 43 -24.10 -37.96 2.15
N ASP A 44 -22.77 -37.97 2.36
CA ASP A 44 -21.79 -38.99 1.98
C ASP A 44 -21.41 -39.06 0.49
N THR A 45 -20.50 -38.17 0.07
CA THR A 45 -19.19 -38.49 -0.54
C THR A 45 -18.48 -37.16 -0.85
N GLU A 46 -17.61 -36.68 0.05
CA GLU A 46 -16.68 -35.61 -0.30
C GLU A 46 -15.65 -36.17 -1.30
N PRO A 47 -15.39 -35.51 -2.45
CA PRO A 47 -14.22 -35.85 -3.23
C PRO A 47 -13.00 -35.35 -2.45
N THR A 48 -12.23 -36.29 -1.89
CA THR A 48 -10.91 -36.02 -1.35
C THR A 48 -10.03 -35.51 -2.48
N ILE A 49 -9.93 -34.19 -2.61
CA ILE A 49 -8.84 -33.57 -3.36
C ILE A 49 -7.63 -33.72 -2.45
N GLU A 50 -6.76 -34.68 -2.77
CA GLU A 50 -5.40 -34.69 -2.25
C GLU A 50 -4.73 -33.38 -2.66
N ILE A 51 -4.75 -32.41 -1.75
CA ILE A 51 -3.84 -31.27 -1.80
C ILE A 51 -2.47 -31.88 -1.58
N THR A 52 -1.79 -32.20 -2.68
CA THR A 52 -0.35 -32.43 -2.65
C THR A 52 0.27 -31.24 -1.96
N ALA A 53 0.93 -31.49 -0.82
CA ALA A 53 1.58 -30.50 0.02
C ALA A 53 2.44 -29.56 -0.84
N ALA A 54 1.86 -28.43 -1.23
CA ALA A 54 2.64 -27.24 -1.52
C ALA A 54 3.29 -26.84 -0.20
N ALA A 55 4.58 -26.52 -0.27
CA ALA A 55 5.46 -26.28 0.87
C ALA A 55 4.71 -25.55 2.00
N VAL A 56 4.71 -26.14 3.19
CA VAL A 56 4.38 -25.39 4.40
C VAL A 56 5.45 -24.30 4.47
N ASP A 57 5.11 -23.08 4.06
CA ASP A 57 5.98 -21.93 4.25
C ASP A 57 6.41 -21.96 5.72
N GLU A 58 7.72 -21.98 5.99
CA GLU A 58 8.24 -22.04 7.35
C GLU A 58 7.67 -20.84 8.12
N VAL A 59 6.76 -21.12 9.04
CA VAL A 59 6.14 -20.08 9.85
C VAL A 59 7.21 -19.59 10.82
N GLY A 60 7.69 -18.37 10.59
CA GLY A 60 8.71 -17.72 11.41
C GLY A 60 8.28 -17.54 12.89
N PRO A 61 9.18 -17.05 13.76
CA PRO A 61 8.85 -16.81 15.16
C PRO A 61 7.71 -15.79 15.29
N CYS A 62 6.97 -15.88 16.40
CA CYS A 62 5.89 -14.96 16.71
C CYS A 62 6.40 -13.52 16.76
N ARG A 63 5.81 -12.64 15.95
CA ARG A 63 6.19 -11.21 15.93
C ARG A 63 5.92 -10.49 17.26
N SER A 64 4.94 -10.95 18.04
CA SER A 64 4.60 -10.29 19.31
C SER A 64 5.57 -10.60 20.44
N CYS A 65 6.20 -11.79 20.47
CA CYS A 65 7.01 -12.21 21.62
C CYS A 65 8.25 -13.05 21.28
N GLY A 66 8.50 -13.34 20.01
CA GLY A 66 9.58 -14.21 19.54
C GLY A 66 9.34 -15.71 19.79
N GLY A 67 8.19 -16.10 20.34
CA GLY A 67 7.85 -17.49 20.65
C GLY A 67 7.55 -18.35 19.41
N THR A 68 7.52 -19.67 19.59
CA THR A 68 7.23 -20.61 18.49
C THR A 68 5.76 -20.54 18.07
N ILE A 69 5.51 -20.69 16.78
CA ILE A 69 4.16 -20.83 16.23
C ILE A 69 3.83 -22.32 16.11
N SER A 70 2.69 -22.71 16.68
CA SER A 70 2.16 -24.06 16.61
C SER A 70 1.56 -24.35 15.23
N SER A 71 1.31 -25.62 14.91
CA SER A 71 0.69 -26.05 13.65
C SER A 71 -0.72 -25.51 13.42
N ASP A 72 -1.41 -25.07 14.48
CA ASP A 72 -2.72 -24.41 14.37
C ASP A 72 -2.62 -22.92 13.96
N GLY A 73 -1.40 -22.41 13.78
CA GLY A 73 -1.15 -21.03 13.39
C GLY A 73 -1.29 -20.05 14.54
N TYR A 74 -1.12 -20.47 15.80
CA TYR A 74 -1.07 -19.59 16.97
C TYR A 74 0.26 -19.72 17.71
N CYS A 75 0.72 -18.61 18.31
CA CYS A 75 1.92 -18.62 19.14
C CYS A 75 1.68 -19.41 20.43
N GLU A 76 2.55 -20.37 20.70
CA GLU A 76 2.49 -21.20 21.91
C GLU A 76 2.74 -20.39 23.20
N THR A 77 3.46 -19.27 23.09
CA THR A 77 3.82 -18.42 24.24
C THR A 77 2.74 -17.39 24.56
N CYS A 78 2.25 -16.65 23.55
CA CYS A 78 1.36 -15.51 23.77
C CYS A 78 -0.04 -15.67 23.16
N GLY A 79 -0.32 -16.77 22.45
CA GLY A 79 -1.61 -17.03 21.82
C GLY A 79 -1.92 -16.15 20.61
N THR A 80 -0.98 -15.31 20.15
CA THR A 80 -1.18 -14.45 18.98
C THR A 80 -1.21 -15.31 17.72
N LYS A 81 -2.21 -15.08 16.86
CA LYS A 81 -2.28 -15.74 15.55
C LYS A 81 -1.05 -15.40 14.70
N ALA A 82 -0.50 -16.40 14.04
CA ALA A 82 0.61 -16.26 13.13
C ALA A 82 0.23 -15.33 11.98
N ALA A 83 1.11 -14.38 11.71
CA ALA A 83 1.00 -13.51 10.56
C ALA A 83 1.12 -14.34 9.29
N LYS A 84 0.24 -14.11 8.31
CA LYS A 84 0.42 -14.66 6.97
C LYS A 84 1.70 -14.06 6.37
N PRO A 85 2.38 -14.73 5.42
CA PRO A 85 3.58 -14.16 4.77
C PRO A 85 3.34 -12.76 4.18
N ARG A 86 2.11 -12.49 3.70
CA ARG A 86 1.69 -11.18 3.18
C ARG A 86 1.38 -10.15 4.26
N ASP A 87 1.08 -10.56 5.49
CA ASP A 87 0.72 -9.62 6.57
C ASP A 87 1.91 -8.75 6.97
N HIS A 88 3.14 -9.24 6.79
CA HIS A 88 4.32 -8.42 6.87
C HIS A 88 5.47 -9.07 6.11
N PHE A 89 6.08 -8.31 5.21
CA PHE A 89 7.23 -8.76 4.45
C PHE A 89 8.24 -7.65 4.25
N GLU A 90 9.49 -8.06 4.01
CA GLU A 90 10.64 -7.18 3.88
C GLU A 90 11.39 -7.55 2.61
N GLU A 91 11.95 -6.55 1.92
CA GLU A 91 12.85 -6.73 0.80
C GLU A 91 14.14 -5.94 1.03
N GLN A 92 15.30 -6.48 0.64
CA GLN A 92 16.58 -5.79 0.75
C GLN A 92 17.51 -6.19 -0.41
N PRO A 93 17.33 -5.62 -1.61
CA PRO A 93 18.14 -5.96 -2.78
C PRO A 93 19.59 -5.49 -2.65
N ALA A 94 19.88 -4.50 -1.80
CA ALA A 94 21.23 -4.02 -1.51
C ALA A 94 21.33 -3.50 -0.06
N PRO A 95 22.53 -3.41 0.55
CA PRO A 95 22.68 -2.87 1.90
C PRO A 95 22.14 -1.44 2.09
N TRP A 96 22.07 -0.68 1.00
CA TRP A 96 21.63 0.71 0.96
C TRP A 96 20.18 0.89 0.47
N VAL A 97 19.46 -0.19 0.16
CA VAL A 97 18.04 -0.17 -0.27
C VAL A 97 17.26 -1.27 0.42
N ALA A 98 16.17 -0.92 1.09
CA ALA A 98 15.29 -1.89 1.73
C ALA A 98 13.85 -1.39 1.75
N GLY A 99 12.91 -2.30 1.93
CA GLY A 99 11.52 -1.95 2.16
C GLY A 99 10.87 -2.87 3.17
N VAL A 100 9.84 -2.36 3.84
CA VAL A 100 8.97 -3.10 4.74
C VAL A 100 7.53 -2.75 4.40
N CYS A 101 6.68 -3.76 4.33
CA CYS A 101 5.25 -3.58 4.16
C CYS A 101 4.52 -4.47 5.16
N ASP A 102 3.56 -3.88 5.86
CA ASP A 102 2.86 -4.43 7.01
C ASP A 102 1.36 -4.18 6.90
N ARG A 103 0.56 -5.16 7.34
CA ARG A 103 -0.90 -5.10 7.34
C ARG A 103 -1.45 -3.96 8.22
N GLY A 104 -0.64 -3.45 9.14
CA GLY A 104 -1.13 -2.60 10.20
C GLY A 104 -1.96 -3.36 11.23
N ILE A 105 -2.61 -2.61 12.11
CA ILE A 105 -3.32 -3.16 13.27
C ILE A 105 -4.78 -3.47 12.91
N ARG A 106 -5.41 -2.64 12.08
CA ARG A 106 -6.87 -2.65 11.89
C ARG A 106 -7.35 -3.51 10.71
N HIS A 107 -6.59 -3.57 9.62
CA HIS A 107 -7.02 -4.26 8.42
C HIS A 107 -6.91 -5.78 8.58
N SER A 108 -7.86 -6.53 8.02
CA SER A 108 -7.81 -8.01 8.06
C SER A 108 -6.88 -8.63 7.01
N ARG A 109 -6.43 -7.83 6.05
CA ARG A 109 -5.58 -8.21 4.93
C ARG A 109 -4.60 -7.08 4.62
N ASN A 110 -3.43 -7.45 4.12
CA ASN A 110 -2.48 -6.48 3.60
C ASN A 110 -2.68 -6.34 2.09
N GLU A 111 -3.30 -5.24 1.70
CA GLU A 111 -3.68 -4.85 0.34
C GLU A 111 -2.59 -3.97 -0.28
N ASP A 112 -1.62 -3.52 0.51
CA ASP A 112 -0.37 -2.94 0.03
C ASP A 112 0.57 -4.01 -0.55
N ALA A 113 1.35 -3.54 -1.53
CA ALA A 113 2.50 -4.25 -2.06
C ALA A 113 3.64 -3.30 -2.43
N MET A 114 4.84 -3.87 -2.44
CA MET A 114 6.04 -3.23 -2.94
C MET A 114 6.85 -4.23 -3.76
N ALA A 115 7.69 -3.71 -4.64
CA ALA A 115 8.74 -4.48 -5.32
C ALA A 115 9.93 -3.56 -5.56
N ILE A 116 11.10 -3.94 -5.03
CA ILE A 116 12.29 -3.08 -5.08
C ILE A 116 13.49 -3.80 -5.70
N ALA A 117 14.33 -3.04 -6.40
CA ALA A 117 15.56 -3.53 -7.01
C ALA A 117 16.66 -2.48 -6.93
N ALA A 118 17.90 -2.91 -6.78
CA ALA A 118 19.05 -2.01 -6.69
C ALA A 118 20.32 -2.68 -7.18
N ASP A 119 21.23 -1.86 -7.68
CA ASP A 119 22.61 -2.27 -7.92
C ASP A 119 23.39 -2.28 -6.59
N ALA A 120 24.49 -3.03 -6.55
CA ALA A 120 25.28 -3.18 -5.33
C ALA A 120 25.92 -1.87 -4.84
N ALA A 121 26.26 -0.96 -5.75
CA ALA A 121 26.91 0.31 -5.42
C ALA A 121 25.88 1.38 -5.04
N PRO A 122 26.00 2.03 -3.86
CA PRO A 122 25.13 3.13 -3.49
C PRO A 122 25.08 4.23 -4.54
N GLY A 123 23.87 4.68 -4.86
CA GLY A 123 23.64 5.77 -5.80
C GLY A 123 23.74 5.41 -7.28
N SER A 124 24.16 4.18 -7.64
CA SER A 124 24.25 3.80 -9.06
C SER A 124 22.87 3.55 -9.67
N ARG A 125 22.08 2.66 -9.06
CA ARG A 125 20.70 2.40 -9.49
C ARG A 125 19.82 1.87 -8.36
N ALA A 126 18.64 2.46 -8.20
CA ALA A 126 17.58 1.95 -7.34
C ALA A 126 16.20 2.15 -7.98
N LEU A 127 15.35 1.15 -7.84
CA LEU A 127 13.97 1.10 -8.31
C LEU A 127 13.10 0.77 -7.10
N LEU A 128 12.24 1.70 -6.71
CA LEU A 128 11.32 1.53 -5.60
C LEU A 128 9.90 1.66 -6.14
N VAL A 129 9.09 0.61 -6.03
CA VAL A 129 7.68 0.61 -6.45
C VAL A 129 6.80 0.26 -5.26
N VAL A 130 5.72 1.02 -5.07
CA VAL A 130 4.66 0.76 -4.09
C VAL A 130 3.31 0.85 -4.81
N CYS A 131 2.43 -0.10 -4.51
CA CYS A 131 1.05 -0.15 -4.97
C CYS A 131 0.15 -0.42 -3.77
N ASP A 132 -0.81 0.46 -3.54
CA ASP A 132 -1.76 0.38 -2.43
C ASP A 132 -3.13 -0.05 -2.97
N GLY A 133 -3.59 -1.24 -2.56
CA GLY A 133 -4.84 -1.83 -3.03
C GLY A 133 -6.06 -1.22 -2.34
N VAL A 134 -7.07 -0.82 -3.12
CA VAL A 134 -8.27 -0.20 -2.55
C VAL A 134 -9.10 -1.23 -1.78
N SER A 135 -9.26 -1.01 -0.49
CA SER A 135 -9.91 -1.94 0.46
C SER A 135 -11.38 -2.30 0.18
N SER A 136 -12.07 -1.48 -0.60
CA SER A 136 -13.46 -1.74 -1.03
C SER A 136 -13.57 -2.65 -2.27
N SER A 137 -12.43 -2.93 -2.93
CA SER A 137 -12.36 -3.75 -4.12
C SER A 137 -12.06 -5.22 -3.81
N LEU A 138 -12.51 -6.13 -4.69
CA LEU A 138 -12.25 -7.56 -4.52
C LEU A 138 -10.84 -7.90 -5.00
N ASP A 139 -10.12 -8.72 -4.23
CA ASP A 139 -8.78 -9.24 -4.54
C ASP A 139 -7.71 -8.16 -4.79
N SER A 140 -7.90 -6.98 -4.17
CA SER A 140 -6.99 -5.82 -4.13
C SER A 140 -5.54 -6.17 -3.78
N ASP A 141 -5.32 -7.06 -2.81
CA ASP A 141 -3.97 -7.51 -2.38
C ASP A 141 -3.25 -8.37 -3.44
N VAL A 142 -3.99 -9.16 -4.20
CA VAL A 142 -3.44 -9.97 -5.30
C VAL A 142 -3.10 -9.03 -6.46
N ALA A 143 -4.01 -8.10 -6.76
CA ALA A 143 -3.84 -7.13 -7.82
C ALA A 143 -2.67 -6.17 -7.55
N SER A 144 -2.57 -5.60 -6.34
CA SER A 144 -1.49 -4.67 -5.98
C SER A 144 -0.13 -5.35 -6.00
N LEU A 145 -0.04 -6.62 -5.55
CA LEU A 145 1.20 -7.40 -5.62
C LEU A 145 1.61 -7.70 -7.06
N ALA A 146 0.66 -8.10 -7.91
CA ALA A 146 0.92 -8.33 -9.33
C ALA A 146 1.37 -7.02 -10.01
N ALA A 147 0.72 -5.91 -9.70
CA ALA A 147 1.02 -4.58 -10.20
C ALA A 147 2.46 -4.14 -9.85
N ALA A 148 2.83 -4.21 -8.56
CA ALA A 148 4.15 -3.80 -8.09
C ALA A 148 5.26 -4.61 -8.77
N ARG A 149 5.08 -5.94 -8.89
CA ARG A 149 6.04 -6.83 -9.55
C ARG A 149 6.17 -6.55 -11.04
N ALA A 150 5.06 -6.45 -11.76
CA ALA A 150 5.05 -6.17 -13.20
C ALA A 150 5.73 -4.82 -13.51
N ALA A 151 5.41 -3.79 -12.73
CA ALA A 151 6.07 -2.49 -12.84
C ALA A 151 7.59 -2.60 -12.62
N CYS A 152 8.01 -3.25 -11.54
CA CYS A 152 9.42 -3.38 -11.21
C CYS A 152 10.19 -4.17 -12.29
N GLU A 153 9.60 -5.21 -12.87
CA GLU A 153 10.17 -5.95 -14.00
C GLU A 153 10.41 -5.06 -15.23
N VAL A 154 9.43 -4.24 -15.60
CA VAL A 154 9.56 -3.27 -16.71
C VAL A 154 10.66 -2.26 -16.44
N LEU A 155 10.72 -1.71 -15.21
CA LEU A 155 11.75 -0.76 -14.82
C LEU A 155 13.14 -1.38 -14.86
N GLN A 156 13.27 -2.64 -14.39
CA GLN A 156 14.53 -3.39 -14.37
C GLN A 156 15.07 -3.65 -15.77
N ALA A 157 14.21 -3.95 -16.75
CA ALA A 157 14.61 -4.36 -18.10
C ALA A 157 15.34 -3.28 -18.93
N GLY A 158 15.27 -2.01 -18.55
CA GLY A 158 15.89 -0.90 -19.29
C GLY A 158 16.80 -0.03 -18.43
N HIS A 159 17.75 0.66 -19.06
CA HIS A 159 18.63 1.67 -18.45
C HIS A 159 18.67 2.92 -19.32
N ALA A 160 18.75 4.11 -18.71
CA ALA A 160 18.96 5.36 -19.46
C ALA A 160 20.45 5.65 -19.73
N GLN A 161 21.36 4.81 -19.22
CA GLN A 161 22.79 4.96 -19.40
C GLN A 161 23.17 4.91 -20.89
N GLY A 162 24.06 5.82 -21.31
CA GLY A 162 24.51 5.94 -22.70
C GLY A 162 23.72 6.95 -23.55
N LEU A 163 22.65 7.57 -23.01
CA LEU A 163 21.99 8.71 -23.65
C LEU A 163 22.79 10.00 -23.43
N GLY A 164 22.84 10.86 -24.46
CA GLY A 164 23.80 11.97 -24.54
C GLY A 164 23.53 13.20 -23.67
N THR A 165 22.34 13.32 -23.05
CA THR A 165 22.01 14.45 -22.16
C THR A 165 21.14 14.01 -21.00
N ASP A 166 21.20 14.71 -19.87
CA ASP A 166 20.32 14.45 -18.71
C ASP A 166 18.84 14.56 -19.05
N SER A 167 18.46 15.48 -19.94
CA SER A 167 17.07 15.60 -20.42
C SER A 167 16.62 14.35 -21.20
N SER A 168 17.50 13.79 -22.04
CA SER A 168 17.22 12.53 -22.75
C SER A 168 17.12 11.36 -21.77
N ARG A 169 18.00 11.31 -20.75
CA ARG A 169 17.96 10.29 -19.70
C ARG A 169 16.66 10.37 -18.88
N ALA A 170 16.29 11.56 -18.43
CA ALA A 170 15.07 11.82 -17.69
C ALA A 170 13.83 11.40 -18.50
N SER A 171 13.79 11.78 -19.78
CA SER A 171 12.70 11.41 -20.69
C SER A 171 12.60 9.89 -20.90
N ALA A 172 13.73 9.19 -20.98
CA ALA A 172 13.76 7.73 -21.09
C ALA A 172 13.32 7.04 -19.78
N ILE A 173 13.68 7.59 -18.62
CA ILE A 173 13.16 7.09 -17.33
C ILE A 173 11.65 7.35 -17.23
N ALA A 174 11.17 8.54 -17.57
CA ALA A 174 9.75 8.89 -17.55
C ALA A 174 8.92 8.00 -18.49
N ALA A 175 9.43 7.70 -19.69
CA ALA A 175 8.79 6.75 -20.60
C ALA A 175 8.72 5.32 -20.03
N ARG A 176 9.76 4.89 -19.29
CA ARG A 176 9.75 3.60 -18.58
C ARG A 176 8.79 3.60 -17.40
N LEU A 177 8.67 4.69 -16.65
CA LEU A 177 7.67 4.84 -15.59
C LEU A 177 6.25 4.73 -16.17
N LYS A 178 5.99 5.33 -17.34
CA LYS A 178 4.72 5.14 -18.03
C LYS A 178 4.51 3.67 -18.40
N ALA A 179 5.49 3.02 -19.04
CA ALA A 179 5.37 1.61 -19.40
C ALA A 179 5.19 0.69 -18.17
N ALA A 180 5.79 1.05 -17.04
CA ALA A 180 5.63 0.34 -15.78
C ALA A 180 4.21 0.51 -15.20
N ALA A 181 3.64 1.72 -15.28
CA ALA A 181 2.24 1.95 -14.91
C ALA A 181 1.27 1.21 -15.84
N ASP A 182 1.56 1.16 -17.16
CA ASP A 182 0.77 0.40 -18.13
C ASP A 182 0.79 -1.10 -17.78
N ALA A 183 1.98 -1.67 -17.51
CA ALA A 183 2.12 -3.08 -17.12
C ALA A 183 1.50 -3.39 -15.76
N ALA A 184 1.59 -2.47 -14.80
CA ALA A 184 0.89 -2.57 -13.53
C ALA A 184 -0.62 -2.58 -13.72
N SER A 185 -1.15 -1.70 -14.57
CA SER A 185 -2.58 -1.66 -14.91
C SER A 185 -3.02 -2.97 -15.56
N ASP A 186 -2.27 -3.48 -16.53
CA ASP A 186 -2.57 -4.77 -17.16
C ASP A 186 -2.60 -5.91 -16.12
N ALA A 187 -1.65 -5.92 -15.18
CA ALA A 187 -1.61 -6.91 -14.10
C ALA A 187 -2.81 -6.81 -13.16
N VAL A 188 -3.30 -5.60 -12.83
CA VAL A 188 -4.55 -5.41 -12.06
C VAL A 188 -5.73 -6.00 -12.83
N LEU A 189 -5.83 -5.73 -14.12
CA LEU A 189 -6.92 -6.22 -14.97
C LEU A 189 -6.92 -7.74 -15.11
N ASP A 190 -5.75 -8.36 -15.31
CA ASP A 190 -5.59 -9.81 -15.44
C ASP A 190 -5.94 -10.56 -14.15
N ASN A 191 -5.78 -9.92 -13.00
CA ASN A 191 -6.16 -10.48 -11.70
C ASN A 191 -7.58 -10.08 -11.26
N THR A 192 -8.34 -9.40 -12.12
CA THR A 192 -9.71 -8.98 -11.85
C THR A 192 -10.70 -9.79 -12.68
N SER A 193 -11.70 -10.39 -12.03
CA SER A 193 -12.80 -11.04 -12.75
C SER A 193 -13.50 -10.04 -13.71
N PRO A 194 -13.70 -10.37 -14.99
CA PRO A 194 -14.39 -9.50 -15.94
C PRO A 194 -15.79 -9.07 -15.47
N ASP A 195 -16.47 -9.92 -14.71
CA ASP A 195 -17.82 -9.72 -14.17
C ASP A 195 -17.82 -9.25 -12.70
N SER A 196 -16.65 -8.83 -12.16
CA SER A 196 -16.57 -8.35 -10.78
C SER A 196 -17.46 -7.13 -10.57
N PRO A 197 -18.35 -7.14 -9.55
CA PRO A 197 -19.16 -5.97 -9.20
C PRO A 197 -18.30 -4.84 -8.60
N ASN A 198 -17.19 -5.21 -7.93
CA ASN A 198 -16.20 -4.30 -7.35
C ASN A 198 -14.81 -4.73 -7.88
N PRO A 199 -14.44 -4.33 -9.11
CA PRO A 199 -13.18 -4.74 -9.73
C PRO A 199 -11.98 -4.26 -8.90
N ALA A 200 -10.90 -5.04 -8.88
CA ALA A 200 -9.70 -4.68 -8.14
C ALA A 200 -9.14 -3.35 -8.66
N SER A 201 -8.65 -2.54 -7.74
CA SER A 201 -7.96 -1.30 -8.04
C SER A 201 -6.83 -1.07 -7.06
N CYS A 202 -5.80 -0.34 -7.50
CA CYS A 202 -4.70 0.07 -6.64
C CYS A 202 -4.09 1.39 -7.09
N THR A 203 -3.32 2.03 -6.21
CA THR A 203 -2.44 3.13 -6.57
C THR A 203 -1.20 2.63 -7.30
N PHE A 204 -0.39 3.56 -7.78
CA PHE A 204 0.95 3.30 -8.27
C PHE A 204 1.85 4.48 -7.91
N VAL A 205 2.96 4.20 -7.25
CA VAL A 205 4.07 5.15 -7.14
C VAL A 205 5.38 4.42 -7.35
N ALA A 206 6.25 5.02 -8.16
CA ALA A 206 7.59 4.50 -8.39
C ALA A 206 8.63 5.61 -8.41
N ALA A 207 9.81 5.31 -7.88
CA ALA A 207 10.99 6.16 -7.96
C ALA A 207 12.16 5.39 -8.58
N VAL A 208 12.79 6.01 -9.57
CA VAL A 208 13.95 5.48 -10.30
C VAL A 208 15.12 6.43 -10.11
N LEU A 209 16.15 5.95 -9.42
CA LEU A 209 17.46 6.59 -9.36
C LEU A 209 18.40 5.90 -10.34
N GLU A 210 19.02 6.65 -11.25
CA GLU A 210 20.10 6.17 -12.12
C GLU A 210 21.18 7.26 -12.22
N ASP A 211 22.41 6.96 -11.79
CA ASP A 211 23.58 7.87 -11.85
C ASP A 211 23.26 9.32 -11.44
N GLY A 212 22.70 9.51 -10.23
CA GLY A 212 22.35 10.82 -9.68
C GLY A 212 21.11 11.49 -10.30
N LEU A 213 20.45 10.87 -11.27
CA LEU A 213 19.17 11.34 -11.81
C LEU A 213 18.04 10.56 -11.16
N LEU A 214 17.17 11.27 -10.44
CA LEU A 214 16.00 10.73 -9.78
C LEU A 214 14.74 11.15 -10.53
N VAL A 215 13.93 10.17 -10.94
CA VAL A 215 12.63 10.42 -11.55
C VAL A 215 11.58 9.62 -10.80
N ALA A 216 10.54 10.29 -10.31
CA ALA A 216 9.39 9.66 -9.68
C ALA A 216 8.17 9.75 -10.60
N GLY A 217 7.27 8.79 -10.49
CA GLY A 217 5.97 8.76 -11.16
C GLY A 217 4.87 8.26 -10.24
N ASN A 218 3.72 8.93 -10.20
CA ASN A 218 2.56 8.47 -9.40
C ASN A 218 1.22 8.53 -10.14
N VAL A 219 0.33 7.64 -9.72
CA VAL A 219 -1.13 7.60 -9.96
C VAL A 219 -1.77 7.23 -8.62
N GLY A 220 -2.64 8.09 -8.09
CA GLY A 220 -3.18 7.95 -6.73
C GLY A 220 -2.37 8.77 -5.71
N ASP A 221 -2.45 8.37 -4.44
CA ASP A 221 -2.00 9.16 -3.29
C ASP A 221 -0.89 8.50 -2.46
N SER A 222 -0.33 7.37 -2.91
CA SER A 222 0.98 6.91 -2.44
C SER A 222 2.07 7.88 -2.90
N ARG A 223 3.09 8.10 -2.07
CA ARG A 223 4.01 9.25 -2.22
C ARG A 223 5.47 8.84 -2.36
N ALA A 224 6.23 9.68 -3.06
CA ALA A 224 7.69 9.60 -3.10
C ALA A 224 8.32 10.92 -2.65
N TYR A 225 9.44 10.82 -1.94
CA TYR A 225 10.15 11.95 -1.36
C TYR A 225 11.66 11.82 -1.51
N TRP A 226 12.33 12.96 -1.63
CA TRP A 226 13.77 13.09 -1.50
C TRP A 226 14.11 13.95 -0.28
N PHE A 227 14.91 13.42 0.63
CA PHE A 227 15.36 14.07 1.86
C PHE A 227 16.89 14.24 1.82
N PRO A 228 17.41 15.31 1.20
CA PRO A 228 18.84 15.61 1.23
C PRO A 228 19.30 15.88 2.67
N ASP A 229 20.50 15.43 3.03
CA ASP A 229 21.04 15.59 4.39
C ASP A 229 21.21 17.07 4.78
N GLU A 230 21.60 17.92 3.83
CA GLU A 230 21.96 19.33 4.06
C GLU A 230 21.01 20.32 3.35
N ALA A 231 19.81 19.89 2.95
CA ALA A 231 18.83 20.76 2.30
C ALA A 231 17.38 20.39 2.68
N GLU A 232 16.44 21.22 2.24
CA GLU A 232 15.02 21.03 2.51
C GLU A 232 14.48 19.75 1.86
N ALA A 233 13.54 19.12 2.56
CA ALA A 233 12.81 17.96 2.08
C ALA A 233 11.99 18.30 0.83
N VAL A 234 11.97 17.38 -0.14
CA VAL A 234 11.26 17.55 -1.41
C VAL A 234 10.25 16.42 -1.58
N ALA A 235 8.96 16.76 -1.66
CA ALA A 235 7.95 15.84 -2.18
C ALA A 235 8.11 15.74 -3.71
N LEU A 236 8.25 14.52 -4.21
CA LEU A 236 8.45 14.25 -5.64
C LEU A 236 7.11 14.00 -6.35
N THR A 237 6.05 13.70 -5.59
CA THR A 237 4.72 13.37 -6.09
C THR A 237 3.69 14.38 -5.64
N VAL A 238 2.59 14.44 -6.37
CA VAL A 238 1.38 15.18 -5.99
C VAL A 238 0.24 14.18 -6.04
N ASP A 239 -0.45 14.01 -4.92
CA ASP A 239 -1.54 13.04 -4.80
C ASP A 239 -2.63 13.32 -5.82
N ASP A 240 -3.15 12.27 -6.44
CA ASP A 240 -4.42 12.33 -7.15
C ASP A 240 -5.54 12.06 -6.13
N SER A 241 -5.84 13.07 -5.28
CA SER A 241 -6.85 13.01 -4.23
C SER A 241 -7.68 14.30 -4.15
N TRP A 242 -8.88 14.20 -3.59
CA TRP A 242 -9.76 15.35 -3.39
C TRP A 242 -9.09 16.43 -2.53
N ALA A 243 -8.37 16.05 -1.46
CA ALA A 243 -7.63 17.02 -0.65
C ALA A 243 -6.56 17.76 -1.48
N ALA A 244 -5.81 17.06 -2.33
CA ALA A 244 -4.82 17.69 -3.19
C ALA A 244 -5.44 18.65 -4.21
N GLU A 245 -6.61 18.31 -4.76
CA GLU A 245 -7.38 19.21 -5.64
C GLU A 245 -7.82 20.48 -4.90
N LEU A 246 -8.33 20.35 -3.67
CA LEU A 246 -8.70 21.51 -2.84
C LEU A 246 -7.49 22.40 -2.54
N ILE A 247 -6.35 21.82 -2.18
CA ILE A 247 -5.09 22.56 -1.95
C ILE A 247 -4.68 23.33 -3.21
N ALA A 248 -4.80 22.71 -4.39
CA ALA A 248 -4.49 23.37 -5.66
C ALA A 248 -5.40 24.58 -5.96
N THR A 249 -6.62 24.61 -5.40
CA THR A 249 -7.52 25.78 -5.49
C THR A 249 -7.22 26.88 -4.46
N GLY A 250 -6.25 26.67 -3.56
CA GLY A 250 -5.82 27.63 -2.54
C GLY A 250 -6.41 27.39 -1.14
N ILE A 251 -7.09 26.27 -0.92
CA ILE A 251 -7.51 25.84 0.43
C ILE A 251 -6.26 25.41 1.21
N SER A 252 -6.23 25.71 2.52
CA SER A 252 -5.10 25.29 3.35
C SER A 252 -5.04 23.76 3.46
N ARG A 253 -3.83 23.20 3.63
CA ARG A 253 -3.67 21.75 3.80
C ARG A 253 -4.47 21.22 4.99
N GLU A 254 -4.38 21.92 6.12
CA GLU A 254 -5.13 21.58 7.34
C GLU A 254 -6.64 21.48 7.07
N GLU A 255 -7.21 22.44 6.36
CA GLU A 255 -8.63 22.43 6.01
C GLU A 255 -8.95 21.31 5.01
N ALA A 256 -8.15 21.16 3.96
CA ALA A 256 -8.37 20.16 2.91
C ALA A 256 -8.29 18.72 3.44
N GLU A 257 -7.34 18.43 4.33
CA GLU A 257 -7.13 17.11 4.93
C GLU A 257 -8.15 16.79 6.04
N SER A 258 -8.82 17.80 6.61
CA SER A 258 -9.87 17.60 7.64
C SER A 258 -11.25 17.20 7.08
N GLY A 259 -11.40 17.24 5.75
CA GLY A 259 -12.69 17.00 5.09
C GLY A 259 -13.11 15.52 5.09
N PRO A 260 -14.42 15.23 5.08
CA PRO A 260 -14.94 13.85 5.11
C PRO A 260 -14.54 12.99 3.90
N HIS A 261 -14.11 13.62 2.81
CA HIS A 261 -13.66 12.94 1.58
C HIS A 261 -12.20 13.28 1.26
N ALA A 262 -11.41 13.75 2.23
CA ALA A 262 -10.04 14.19 2.00
C ALA A 262 -9.17 13.10 1.31
N HIS A 263 -9.33 11.85 1.77
CA HIS A 263 -8.61 10.67 1.27
C HIS A 263 -9.23 10.04 0.01
N ALA A 264 -10.27 10.65 -0.58
CA ALA A 264 -10.86 10.09 -1.80
C ALA A 264 -9.90 10.29 -2.97
N ILE A 265 -9.33 9.19 -3.49
CA ILE A 265 -8.49 9.20 -4.68
C ILE A 265 -9.29 9.53 -5.94
N THR A 266 -8.69 10.29 -6.84
CA THR A 266 -9.32 10.72 -8.11
C THR A 266 -8.73 10.02 -9.33
N ARG A 267 -7.61 9.31 -9.16
CA ARG A 267 -6.98 8.44 -10.18
C ARG A 267 -6.40 7.19 -9.53
N TRP A 268 -6.48 6.07 -10.22
CA TRP A 268 -6.02 4.76 -9.78
C TRP A 268 -5.69 3.86 -10.98
N LEU A 269 -5.13 2.68 -10.73
CA LEU A 269 -5.04 1.58 -11.68
C LEU A 269 -6.27 0.68 -11.50
N GLY A 270 -6.90 0.24 -12.59
CA GLY A 270 -8.08 -0.62 -12.54
C GLY A 270 -8.96 -0.50 -13.77
N LYS A 271 -10.00 -1.35 -13.83
CA LYS A 271 -10.92 -1.44 -14.98
C LYS A 271 -11.70 -0.14 -15.23
N ASP A 272 -12.02 0.57 -14.17
CA ASP A 272 -12.79 1.82 -14.17
C ASP A 272 -11.89 3.06 -14.01
N ALA A 273 -10.57 2.88 -14.11
CA ALA A 273 -9.61 3.98 -14.01
C ALA A 273 -9.87 5.04 -15.10
N PRO A 274 -9.97 6.34 -14.72
CA PRO A 274 -10.17 7.41 -15.70
C PRO A 274 -8.92 7.66 -16.56
N ASP A 275 -7.73 7.58 -15.97
CA ASP A 275 -6.42 7.69 -16.62
C ASP A 275 -5.33 7.17 -15.65
N HIS A 276 -4.47 6.29 -16.14
CA HIS A 276 -3.33 5.72 -15.39
C HIS A 276 -1.97 6.27 -15.85
N THR A 277 -1.93 7.35 -16.64
CA THR A 277 -0.66 7.94 -17.08
C THR A 277 0.05 8.60 -15.89
N PRO A 278 1.21 8.12 -15.43
CA PRO A 278 1.81 8.66 -14.21
C PRO A 278 2.26 10.12 -14.39
N ARG A 279 1.97 10.96 -13.39
CA ARG A 279 2.58 12.28 -13.29
C ARG A 279 4.04 12.10 -12.92
N THR A 280 4.96 12.65 -13.70
CA THR A 280 6.40 12.48 -13.46
C THR A 280 7.08 13.75 -12.98
N THR A 281 8.02 13.59 -12.06
CA THR A 281 8.89 14.65 -11.54
C THR A 281 10.34 14.19 -11.66
N THR A 282 11.23 15.10 -12.06
CA THR A 282 12.66 14.84 -12.20
C THR A 282 13.46 15.73 -11.26
N LEU A 283 14.45 15.16 -10.59
CA LEU A 283 15.39 15.84 -9.70
C LEU A 283 16.80 15.30 -9.91
N HIS A 284 17.82 16.16 -9.78
CA HIS A 284 19.21 15.74 -9.74
C HIS A 284 19.67 15.64 -8.28
N VAL A 285 20.14 14.46 -7.90
CA VAL A 285 20.67 14.18 -6.56
C VAL A 285 22.09 14.72 -6.50
N THR A 286 22.27 15.82 -5.77
CA THR A 286 23.54 16.56 -5.67
C THR A 286 24.40 16.15 -4.47
N GLY A 287 23.89 15.29 -3.60
CA GLY A 287 24.55 14.90 -2.36
C GLY A 287 23.82 13.76 -1.66
N PRO A 288 24.31 13.36 -0.48
CA PRO A 288 23.74 12.26 0.27
C PRO A 288 22.35 12.62 0.81
N GLY A 289 21.50 11.60 0.93
CA GLY A 289 20.17 11.74 1.52
C GLY A 289 19.37 10.44 1.50
N TRP A 290 18.09 10.57 1.84
CA TRP A 290 17.13 9.47 1.84
C TRP A 290 16.11 9.63 0.72
N LEU A 291 15.97 8.60 -0.10
CA LEU A 291 14.82 8.43 -0.99
C LEU A 291 13.80 7.56 -0.25
N LEU A 292 12.56 8.06 -0.16
CA LEU A 292 11.43 7.36 0.44
C LEU A 292 10.33 7.19 -0.61
N VAL A 293 9.75 5.99 -0.69
CA VAL A 293 8.47 5.72 -1.35
C VAL A 293 7.57 5.01 -0.34
N CYS A 294 6.35 5.50 -0.14
CA CYS A 294 5.44 4.96 0.88
C CYS A 294 3.97 5.02 0.47
N SER A 295 3.16 4.12 1.04
CA SER A 295 1.69 4.21 1.02
C SER A 295 1.18 5.25 2.01
N ASP A 296 -0.13 5.46 2.03
CA ASP A 296 -0.77 6.45 2.90
C ASP A 296 -0.78 6.05 4.38
N GLY A 297 -0.69 4.76 4.70
CA GLY A 297 -0.56 4.29 6.08
C GLY A 297 0.68 4.80 6.80
N LEU A 298 1.72 5.28 6.10
CA LEU A 298 2.80 6.05 6.73
C LEU A 298 2.47 7.55 6.76
N TRP A 299 2.25 8.16 5.60
CA TRP A 299 2.22 9.63 5.50
C TRP A 299 0.97 10.23 6.13
N ASN A 300 -0.14 9.50 6.28
CA ASN A 300 -1.34 9.99 6.97
C ASN A 300 -1.04 10.41 8.42
N TYR A 301 -0.03 9.81 9.06
CA TYR A 301 0.42 10.20 10.40
C TYR A 301 1.45 11.34 10.41
N CYS A 302 2.07 11.64 9.26
CA CYS A 302 3.07 12.69 9.09
C CYS A 302 3.07 13.21 7.64
N SER A 303 2.05 14.00 7.29
CA SER A 303 1.75 14.35 5.89
C SER A 303 2.79 15.32 5.29
N GLU A 304 3.28 16.26 6.10
CA GLU A 304 4.21 17.29 5.63
C GLU A 304 5.63 16.75 5.44
N ALA A 305 6.27 17.13 4.32
CA ALA A 305 7.58 16.59 3.93
C ALA A 305 8.70 16.92 4.93
N ALA A 306 8.71 18.11 5.55
CA ALA A 306 9.76 18.49 6.49
C ALA A 306 9.69 17.69 7.81
N PRO A 307 8.54 17.61 8.51
CA PRO A 307 8.39 16.71 9.66
C PRO A 307 8.67 15.24 9.34
N LEU A 308 8.25 14.75 8.16
CA LEU A 308 8.52 13.37 7.75
C LEU A 308 10.02 13.13 7.54
N ALA A 309 10.75 14.09 6.95
CA ALA A 309 12.19 14.01 6.81
C ALA A 309 12.91 13.96 8.17
N ASP A 310 12.44 14.74 9.16
CA ASP A 310 12.99 14.72 10.51
C ASP A 310 12.73 13.37 11.20
N LEU A 311 11.52 12.81 11.03
CA LEU A 311 11.19 11.48 11.51
C LEU A 311 12.09 10.41 10.90
N VAL A 312 12.29 10.41 9.58
CA VAL A 312 13.16 9.45 8.88
C VAL A 312 14.61 9.58 9.36
N ARG A 313 15.14 10.80 9.46
CA ARG A 313 16.51 11.03 9.92
C ARG A 313 16.73 10.58 11.36
N GLN A 314 15.81 10.92 12.27
CA GLN A 314 15.89 10.52 13.67
C GLN A 314 15.81 8.99 13.80
N THR A 315 14.84 8.38 13.11
CA THR A 315 14.67 6.92 13.09
C THR A 315 15.92 6.22 12.54
N ALA A 316 16.51 6.76 11.48
CA ALA A 316 17.74 6.22 10.92
C ALA A 316 18.91 6.34 11.91
N ALA A 317 19.08 7.49 12.57
CA ALA A 317 20.13 7.70 13.57
C ALA A 317 20.02 6.70 14.73
N ASP A 318 18.80 6.44 15.20
CA ASP A 318 18.53 5.49 16.29
C ASP A 318 18.73 4.02 15.87
N ASN A 319 18.72 3.73 14.57
CA ASN A 319 18.83 2.40 13.99
C ASN A 319 20.10 2.20 13.14
N GLY A 320 21.18 2.92 13.46
CA GLY A 320 22.50 2.72 12.86
C GLY A 320 22.64 3.19 11.40
N GLY A 321 21.64 3.92 10.88
CA GLY A 321 21.59 4.40 9.50
C GLY A 321 21.26 3.31 8.47
N GLU A 322 20.83 2.13 8.91
CA GLU A 322 20.53 1.01 8.01
C GLU A 322 19.11 1.13 7.44
N PRO A 323 18.91 1.12 6.11
CA PRO A 323 17.59 1.28 5.49
C PRO A 323 16.55 0.27 5.96
N LYS A 324 16.93 -1.00 6.13
CA LYS A 324 16.01 -2.05 6.58
C LYS A 324 15.52 -1.80 8.01
N ALA A 325 16.43 -1.56 8.95
CA ALA A 325 16.09 -1.27 10.33
C ALA A 325 15.27 0.02 10.44
N THR A 326 15.63 1.03 9.65
CA THR A 326 14.90 2.31 9.56
C THR A 326 13.48 2.11 9.04
N ALA A 327 13.29 1.37 7.95
CA ALA A 327 11.97 1.09 7.39
C ALA A 327 11.09 0.31 8.37
N SER A 328 11.64 -0.71 9.04
CA SER A 328 10.93 -1.46 10.08
C SER A 328 10.50 -0.55 11.23
N ALA A 329 11.39 0.32 11.70
CA ALA A 329 11.08 1.23 12.79
C ALA A 329 10.05 2.32 12.41
N LEU A 330 10.02 2.75 11.14
CA LEU A 330 8.97 3.65 10.63
C LEU A 330 7.60 2.97 10.58
N VAL A 331 7.55 1.70 10.16
CA VAL A 331 6.33 0.89 10.22
C VAL A 331 5.85 0.71 11.66
N ASP A 332 6.76 0.38 12.58
CA ASP A 332 6.43 0.26 14.00
C ASP A 332 5.94 1.59 14.58
N TRP A 333 6.55 2.71 14.18
CA TRP A 333 6.12 4.05 14.56
C TRP A 333 4.69 4.33 14.07
N ALA A 334 4.36 4.06 12.81
CA ALA A 334 3.03 4.28 12.24
C ALA A 334 1.98 3.37 12.92
N ASN A 335 2.34 2.11 13.18
CA ASN A 335 1.53 1.20 13.99
C ASN A 335 1.27 1.76 15.39
N ALA A 336 2.28 2.35 16.04
CA ALA A 336 2.13 2.99 17.35
C ALA A 336 1.22 4.24 17.32
N GLN A 337 1.07 4.92 16.17
CA GLN A 337 0.10 6.01 15.99
C GLN A 337 -1.35 5.51 15.79
N GLY A 338 -1.54 4.20 15.61
CA GLY A 338 -2.86 3.58 15.54
C GLY A 338 -2.97 2.45 14.51
N GLY A 339 -2.07 2.39 13.53
CA GLY A 339 -2.03 1.37 12.49
C GLY A 339 -3.39 1.17 11.80
N GLN A 340 -4.00 2.28 11.38
CA GLN A 340 -5.37 2.33 10.85
C GLN A 340 -5.45 1.76 9.44
N ASP A 341 -4.37 1.83 8.67
CA ASP A 341 -4.26 1.28 7.31
C ASP A 341 -3.08 0.30 7.18
N ASN A 342 -2.93 -0.32 6.02
CA ASN A 342 -1.70 -0.99 5.60
C ASN A 342 -0.57 0.02 5.46
N ILE A 343 0.66 -0.39 5.81
CA ILE A 343 1.80 0.52 5.89
C ILE A 343 2.93 -0.04 5.06
N THR A 344 3.34 0.70 4.03
CA THR A 344 4.48 0.37 3.18
C THR A 344 5.51 1.47 3.17
N VAL A 345 6.77 1.09 3.40
CA VAL A 345 7.91 1.99 3.46
C VAL A 345 9.06 1.37 2.68
N ALA A 346 9.44 1.98 1.55
CA ALA A 346 10.62 1.64 0.78
C ALA A 346 11.64 2.78 0.86
N LEU A 347 12.88 2.47 1.27
CA LEU A 347 13.96 3.41 1.50
C LEU A 347 15.20 3.09 0.68
N ALA A 348 15.86 4.13 0.20
CA ALA A 348 17.25 4.06 -0.26
C ALA A 348 18.09 5.15 0.43
N ARG A 349 19.24 4.76 0.95
CA ARG A 349 20.26 5.66 1.51
C ARG A 349 21.33 5.91 0.44
N ILE A 350 21.34 7.13 -0.11
CA ILE A 350 22.30 7.58 -1.12
C ILE A 350 23.45 8.33 -0.45
#